data_AF-A0A7X9KY93-F1
#
_entry.id   AF-A0A7X9KY93-F1
#
_cell.length_a   1.000
_cell.length_b   1.000
_cell.length_c   1.000
_cell.angle_alpha   90.00
_cell.angle_beta   90.00
_cell.angle_gamma   90.00
#
_symmetry.space_group_name_H-M   'P 1'
#
loop_
_entity.id
_entity.type
_entity.pdbx_description
1 polymer ?
#
loop_
_entity_poly.entity_id
_entity_poly.type
_entity_poly.pdbx_seq_one_letter_code
_entity_poly.pdbx_strand_id
1 'polypeptide(L)'
;MQDNSHNIPQYLKPNTENASYGELSFNARSKCWTIKAEPMVIEFAKRLFPGANNQKRGEIRFSDHRRIIGDINWLMIRYPLTVREKDKSRWENALKNAQDYHIQKQANKLKPKRIKPP
;
A
#
# COMPACT_ATOMS: atom_id res chain seq x y z
N MET A 1 15.75 38.32 -20.25
CA MET A 1 15.50 37.76 -18.90
C MET A 1 16.23 36.43 -18.85
N GLN A 2 17.38 36.38 -18.19
CA GLN A 2 18.20 35.16 -18.12
C GLN A 2 17.55 34.17 -17.15
N ASP A 3 17.22 33.00 -17.66
CA ASP A 3 16.65 31.89 -16.90
C ASP A 3 17.68 31.37 -15.88
N ASN A 4 17.54 31.80 -14.62
CA ASN A 4 18.35 31.34 -13.47
C ASN A 4 18.07 29.87 -13.06
N SER A 5 17.34 29.12 -13.88
CA SER A 5 16.87 27.75 -13.60
C SER A 5 18.00 26.71 -13.52
N HIS A 6 19.20 27.03 -14.02
CA HIS A 6 20.38 26.16 -13.92
C HIS A 6 21.05 26.13 -12.54
N ASN A 7 20.75 27.08 -11.64
CA ASN A 7 21.38 27.16 -10.31
C ASN A 7 20.46 26.67 -9.17
N ILE A 8 19.30 26.07 -9.51
CA ILE A 8 18.36 25.56 -8.52
C ILE A 8 18.79 24.15 -8.11
N PRO A 9 19.07 23.89 -6.82
CA PRO A 9 19.34 22.54 -6.32
C PRO A 9 18.23 21.56 -6.71
N GLN A 10 18.60 20.30 -6.99
CA GLN A 10 17.68 19.29 -7.52
C GLN A 10 16.40 19.12 -6.66
N TYR A 11 16.48 19.31 -5.34
CA TYR A 11 15.34 19.21 -4.42
C TYR A 11 14.35 20.38 -4.47
N LEU A 12 14.69 21.48 -5.16
CA LEU A 12 13.80 22.63 -5.39
C LEU A 12 13.24 22.67 -6.82
N LYS A 13 13.64 21.74 -7.68
CA LYS A 13 13.06 21.61 -9.02
C LYS A 13 11.64 21.04 -8.90
N PRO A 14 10.68 21.52 -9.70
CA PRO A 14 9.34 20.95 -9.73
C PRO A 14 9.46 19.46 -10.10
N ASN A 15 8.78 18.61 -9.33
CA ASN A 15 8.78 17.18 -9.59
C ASN A 15 8.05 16.91 -10.92
N THR A 16 8.80 16.59 -11.98
CA THR A 16 8.27 16.36 -13.33
C THR A 16 7.80 14.93 -13.54
N GLU A 17 8.00 14.03 -12.58
CA GLU A 17 7.80 12.59 -12.75
C GLU A 17 6.78 12.03 -11.75
N ASN A 18 5.91 11.14 -12.24
CA ASN A 18 5.22 10.14 -11.43
C ASN A 18 6.26 9.09 -10.95
N ALA A 19 7.32 9.56 -10.30
CA ALA A 19 8.39 8.72 -9.82
C ALA A 19 7.81 7.74 -8.80
N SER A 20 7.97 6.46 -9.09
CA SER A 20 7.58 5.41 -8.18
C SER A 20 8.55 5.38 -7.01
N TYR A 21 8.03 5.36 -5.79
CA TYR A 21 8.85 5.30 -4.57
C TYR A 21 9.39 3.90 -4.29
N GLY A 22 8.99 2.90 -5.10
CA GLY A 22 9.40 1.52 -4.91
C GLY A 22 8.55 0.50 -5.67
N GLU A 23 8.69 -0.75 -5.27
CA GLU A 23 8.01 -1.89 -5.87
C GLU A 23 7.18 -2.65 -4.84
N LEU A 24 5.98 -3.07 -5.24
CA LEU A 24 5.15 -4.05 -4.54
C LEU A 24 5.22 -5.40 -5.27
N SER A 25 5.50 -6.46 -4.52
CA SER A 25 5.54 -7.83 -5.04
C SER A 25 4.91 -8.81 -4.06
N PHE A 26 4.47 -9.96 -4.58
CA PHE A 26 3.93 -11.03 -3.76
C PHE A 26 4.89 -12.21 -3.66
N ASN A 27 5.06 -12.72 -2.44
CA ASN A 27 5.76 -13.98 -2.21
C ASN A 27 4.75 -15.10 -1.97
N ALA A 28 4.59 -15.99 -2.95
CA ALA A 28 3.65 -17.11 -2.87
C ALA A 28 4.02 -18.14 -1.81
N ARG A 29 5.32 -18.36 -1.54
CA ARG A 29 5.79 -19.34 -0.55
C ARG A 29 5.42 -18.93 0.87
N SER A 30 5.57 -17.65 1.20
CA SER A 30 5.27 -17.11 2.53
C SER A 30 3.92 -16.40 2.62
N LYS A 31 3.13 -16.38 1.53
CA LYS A 31 1.81 -15.72 1.43
C LYS A 31 1.83 -14.28 1.98
N CYS A 32 2.83 -13.51 1.56
CA CYS A 32 3.02 -12.15 2.03
C CYS A 32 3.32 -11.18 0.89
N TRP A 33 2.80 -9.97 1.04
CA TRP A 33 3.15 -8.81 0.24
C TRP A 33 4.46 -8.23 0.73
N THR A 34 5.35 -7.91 -0.19
CA THR A 34 6.67 -7.33 0.10
C THR A 34 6.76 -6.00 -0.62
N ILE A 35 7.04 -4.94 0.14
CA ILE A 35 7.29 -3.60 -0.38
C ILE A 35 8.79 -3.36 -0.26
N LYS A 36 9.41 -3.02 -1.39
CA LYS A 36 10.78 -2.52 -1.46
C LYS A 36 10.73 -1.10 -1.95
N ALA A 37 11.06 -0.15 -1.09
CA ALA A 37 10.87 1.26 -1.38
C ALA A 37 12.01 2.09 -0.78
N GLU A 38 11.98 3.38 -1.05
CA GLU A 38 12.87 4.32 -0.39
C GLU A 38 12.82 4.17 1.14
N PRO A 39 13.96 4.34 1.83
CA PRO A 39 14.03 4.15 3.28
C PRO A 39 13.02 4.99 4.07
N MET A 40 12.74 6.22 3.62
CA MET A 40 11.75 7.10 4.27
C MET A 40 10.35 6.48 4.25
N VAL A 41 9.92 5.95 3.10
CA VAL A 41 8.59 5.32 2.94
C VAL A 41 8.50 4.06 3.79
N ILE A 42 9.56 3.26 3.83
CA ILE A 42 9.63 2.05 4.65
C ILE A 42 9.52 2.40 6.13
N GLU A 43 10.34 3.32 6.65
CA GLU A 43 10.30 3.71 8.07
C GLU A 43 8.96 4.35 8.45
N PHE A 44 8.36 5.11 7.54
CA PHE A 44 7.02 5.65 7.73
C PHE A 44 5.97 4.54 7.81
N ALA A 45 5.98 3.59 6.89
CA ALA A 45 5.07 2.45 6.88
C ALA A 45 5.19 1.60 8.15
N LYS A 46 6.41 1.36 8.65
CA LYS A 46 6.67 0.65 9.90
C LYS A 46 6.07 1.34 11.13
N ARG A 47 6.08 2.67 11.14
CA ARG A 47 5.51 3.47 12.24
C ARG A 47 3.99 3.54 12.20
N LEU A 48 3.41 3.58 10.99
CA LEU A 48 1.96 3.67 10.83
C LEU A 48 1.24 2.33 11.00
N PHE A 49 1.83 1.23 10.51
CA PHE A 49 1.13 -0.04 10.40
C PHE A 49 1.70 -1.06 11.37
N PRO A 50 0.97 -1.43 12.44
CA PRO A 50 1.46 -2.40 13.41
C PRO A 50 1.58 -3.81 12.83
N GLY A 51 0.88 -4.12 11.74
CA GLY A 51 0.95 -5.40 11.03
C GLY A 51 2.15 -5.54 10.10
N ALA A 52 3.05 -4.55 10.08
CA ALA A 52 4.18 -4.53 9.18
C ALA A 52 5.38 -5.25 9.81
N ASN A 53 5.85 -6.31 9.15
CA ASN A 53 6.95 -7.13 9.66
C ASN A 53 8.31 -6.57 9.21
N ASN A 54 9.16 -6.29 10.20
CA ASN A 54 10.45 -5.64 10.04
C ASN A 54 11.56 -6.67 9.81
N GLN A 55 11.67 -7.17 8.57
CA GLN A 55 12.74 -8.12 8.27
C GLN A 55 14.08 -7.46 7.96
N LYS A 56 14.09 -6.40 7.12
CA LYS A 56 15.34 -5.81 6.60
C LYS A 56 15.21 -4.31 6.38
N ARG A 57 16.35 -3.63 6.24
CA ARG A 57 16.38 -2.21 5.83
C ARG A 57 15.93 -2.09 4.38
N GLY A 58 15.05 -1.12 4.08
CA GLY A 58 14.51 -0.91 2.73
C GLY A 58 13.45 -1.92 2.28
N GLU A 59 13.04 -2.86 3.15
CA GLU A 59 12.01 -3.85 2.86
C GLU A 59 11.04 -3.97 4.03
N ILE A 60 9.76 -4.11 3.72
CA ILE A 60 8.72 -4.36 4.71
C ILE A 60 7.76 -5.43 4.17
N ARG A 61 7.30 -6.30 5.05
CA ARG A 61 6.39 -7.39 4.68
C ARG A 61 5.06 -7.29 5.38
N PHE A 62 4.04 -7.71 4.67
CA PHE A 62 2.66 -7.62 5.06
C PHE A 62 1.99 -8.97 4.80
N SER A 63 1.26 -9.51 5.77
CA SER A 63 0.48 -10.74 5.57
C SER A 63 -0.62 -10.54 4.52
N ASP A 64 -0.93 -11.57 3.75
CA ASP A 64 -2.04 -11.54 2.79
C ASP A 64 -3.41 -11.62 3.50
N HIS A 65 -3.87 -10.47 3.99
CA HIS A 65 -5.15 -10.35 4.67
C HIS A 65 -5.88 -9.08 4.25
N ARG A 66 -7.19 -9.17 4.04
CA ARG A 66 -8.07 -8.07 3.58
C ARG A 66 -7.91 -6.73 4.31
N ARG A 67 -7.61 -6.75 5.62
CA ARG A 67 -7.35 -5.51 6.39
C ARG A 67 -6.03 -4.85 5.97
N ILE A 68 -5.01 -5.67 5.75
CA ILE A 68 -3.67 -5.24 5.37
C ILE A 68 -3.63 -4.73 3.93
N ILE A 69 -4.45 -5.30 3.04
CA ILE A 69 -4.59 -4.76 1.67
C ILE A 69 -5.05 -3.30 1.69
N GLY A 70 -5.96 -2.94 2.60
CA GLY A 70 -6.38 -1.55 2.80
C GLY A 70 -5.24 -0.66 3.26
N ASP A 71 -4.42 -1.14 4.19
CA ASP A 71 -3.23 -0.43 4.70
C ASP A 71 -2.20 -0.19 3.58
N ILE A 72 -1.89 -1.22 2.78
CA ILE A 72 -1.00 -1.12 1.61
C ILE A 72 -1.56 -0.14 0.57
N ASN A 73 -2.85 -0.24 0.26
CA ASN A 73 -3.48 0.66 -0.72
C ASN A 73 -3.47 2.12 -0.25
N TRP A 74 -3.68 2.37 1.04
CA TRP A 74 -3.55 3.71 1.61
C TRP A 74 -2.13 4.26 1.44
N LEU A 75 -1.11 3.42 1.66
CA LEU A 75 0.29 3.80 1.44
C LEU A 75 0.53 4.14 -0.04
N MET A 76 0.02 3.33 -0.97
CA MET A 76 0.19 3.54 -2.41
C MET A 76 -0.49 4.81 -2.94
N ILE A 77 -1.58 5.28 -2.32
CA ILE A 77 -2.21 6.56 -2.68
C ILE A 77 -1.29 7.74 -2.34
N ARG A 78 -0.52 7.64 -1.25
CA ARG A 78 0.38 8.70 -0.79
C ARG A 78 1.77 8.61 -1.40
N TYR A 79 2.28 7.40 -1.54
CA TYR A 79 3.59 7.06 -2.07
C TYR A 79 3.38 6.02 -3.15
N PRO A 80 3.14 6.43 -4.41
CA PRO A 80 2.93 5.51 -5.51
C PRO A 80 4.03 4.46 -5.58
N LEU A 81 3.62 3.19 -5.59
CA LEU A 81 4.51 2.04 -5.75
C LEU A 81 4.15 1.33 -7.05
N THR A 82 5.16 0.81 -7.74
CA THR A 82 4.95 0.00 -8.93
C THR A 82 4.65 -1.43 -8.52
N VAL A 83 3.47 -1.93 -8.86
CA VAL A 83 3.17 -3.36 -8.69
C VAL A 83 3.90 -4.14 -9.77
N ARG A 84 4.67 -5.15 -9.37
CA ARG A 84 5.37 -6.01 -10.31
C ARG A 84 4.37 -6.65 -11.28
N GLU A 85 4.71 -6.71 -12.57
CA GLU A 85 3.80 -7.16 -13.64
C GLU A 85 3.12 -8.50 -13.32
N LYS A 86 3.91 -9.49 -12.90
CA LYS A 86 3.43 -10.84 -12.55
C LYS A 86 2.41 -10.86 -11.40
N ASP A 87 2.43 -9.83 -10.54
CA ASP A 87 1.62 -9.75 -9.32
C ASP A 87 0.44 -8.78 -9.48
N LYS A 88 0.32 -8.06 -10.61
CA LYS A 88 -0.77 -7.09 -10.87
C LYS A 88 -2.16 -7.72 -10.71
N SER A 89 -2.42 -8.82 -11.41
CA SER A 89 -3.72 -9.51 -11.32
C SER A 89 -4.01 -9.99 -9.89
N ARG A 90 -2.99 -10.44 -9.16
CA ARG A 90 -3.15 -10.86 -7.76
C ARG A 90 -3.48 -9.67 -6.87
N TRP A 91 -2.84 -8.53 -7.09
CA TRP A 91 -3.09 -7.29 -6.37
C TRP A 91 -4.52 -6.78 -6.60
N GLU A 92 -4.95 -6.71 -7.86
CA GLU A 92 -6.30 -6.28 -8.24
C GLU A 92 -7.37 -7.16 -7.59
N ASN A 93 -7.17 -8.49 -7.62
CA ASN A 93 -8.07 -9.43 -6.96
C ASN A 93 -8.09 -9.26 -5.44
N ALA A 94 -6.93 -9.04 -4.81
CA ALA A 94 -6.84 -8.81 -3.38
C ALA A 94 -7.55 -7.51 -2.98
N LEU A 95 -7.38 -6.44 -3.77
CA LEU A 95 -8.04 -5.15 -3.57
C LEU A 95 -9.55 -5.28 -3.71
N LYS A 96 -10.04 -5.94 -4.76
CA LYS A 96 -11.46 -6.20 -4.98
C LYS A 96 -12.07 -6.99 -3.81
N ASN A 97 -11.42 -8.06 -3.38
CA ASN A 97 -11.86 -8.86 -2.23
C ASN A 97 -11.95 -8.02 -0.94
N ALA A 98 -11.01 -7.09 -0.74
CA ALA A 98 -11.04 -6.19 0.41
C ALA A 98 -12.21 -5.18 0.33
N GLN A 99 -12.49 -4.65 -0.86
CA GLN A 99 -13.62 -3.75 -1.13
C GLN A 99 -14.95 -4.47 -0.92
N ASP A 100 -15.15 -5.65 -1.52
CA ASP A 100 -16.36 -6.46 -1.41
C ASP A 100 -16.65 -6.81 0.06
N TYR A 101 -15.62 -7.19 0.81
CA TYR A 101 -15.77 -7.43 2.24
C TYR A 101 -16.18 -6.17 3.02
N HIS A 102 -15.62 -5.01 2.68
CA HIS A 102 -16.00 -3.75 3.32
C HIS A 102 -17.48 -3.43 3.05
N ILE A 103 -17.93 -3.52 1.81
CA ILE A 103 -19.32 -3.30 1.40
C ILE A 103 -20.25 -4.26 2.16
N GLN A 104 -19.92 -5.56 2.17
CA GLN A 104 -20.71 -6.56 2.89
C GLN A 104 -20.78 -6.27 4.39
N LYS A 105 -19.66 -5.85 5.00
CA LYS A 105 -19.61 -5.49 6.41
C LYS A 105 -20.48 -4.27 6.71
N GLN A 106 -20.47 -3.24 5.87
CA GLN A 106 -21.35 -2.08 6.04
C GLN A 106 -22.82 -2.44 5.87
N ALA A 107 -23.16 -3.23 4.84
CA ALA A 107 -24.52 -3.74 4.64
C ALA A 107 -25.01 -4.54 5.85
N ASN A 108 -24.15 -5.37 6.46
CA ASN A 108 -24.50 -6.16 7.64
C ASN A 108 -24.71 -5.30 8.90
N LYS A 109 -24.06 -4.14 9.03
CA LYS A 109 -24.32 -3.20 10.14
C LYS A 109 -25.67 -2.52 10.02
N LEU A 110 -26.11 -2.25 8.79
CA LEU A 110 -27.41 -1.63 8.50
C LEU A 110 -28.58 -2.60 8.65
N LYS A 111 -28.32 -3.91 8.53
CA LYS A 111 -29.34 -4.93 8.75
C LYS A 111 -29.73 -4.99 10.23
N PRO A 112 -31.03 -5.09 10.55
CA PRO A 112 -31.46 -5.25 11.93
C PRO A 112 -30.87 -6.55 12.51
N LYS A 113 -30.33 -6.48 13.73
CA LYS A 113 -29.83 -7.67 14.43
C LYS A 113 -31.01 -8.62 14.65
N ARG A 114 -30.91 -9.86 14.15
CA ARG A 114 -31.84 -10.92 14.56
C ARG A 114 -31.63 -11.18 16.05
N ILE A 115 -32.58 -10.73 16.86
CA ILE A 115 -32.74 -11.20 18.23
C ILE A 115 -33.18 -12.67 18.10
N LYS A 116 -32.40 -13.61 18.65
CA LYS A 116 -32.91 -14.97 18.87
C LYS A 116 -33.41 -15.04 20.33
N PRO A 117 -34.69 -15.35 20.58
CA PRO A 117 -35.19 -15.76 21.90
C PRO A 117 -34.61 -17.16 22.23
N PRO A 118 -34.56 -17.67 23.48
CA PRO A 118 -35.39 -17.39 24.67
C PRO A 118 -34.68 -16.68 25.84
#